data_AF-S4P772-F1
#
_entry.id   AF-S4P772-F1
#
_cell.length_a   1.000
_cell.length_b   1.000
_cell.length_c   1.000
_cell.angle_alpha   90.00
_cell.angle_beta   90.00
_cell.angle_gamma   90.00
#
_symmetry.space_group_name_H-M   'P 1'
#
loop_
_entity.id
_entity.type
_entity.pdbx_description
1 polymer ?
#
loop_
_entity_poly.entity_id
_entity_poly.type
_entity_poly.pdbx_seq_one_letter_code
_entity_poly.pdbx_strand_id
1 'polypeptide(L)'
;MALLSLAVAHDRKISSVINPGCPQCSDNTTLVYVKCEGASDTIHQIWDFTRGIPTVIFAVAGLNSTLTITWVLEDPKTFELSEAPSYSFAVALDKLYEYNDLDDNGHYDPKLPHHIYDLDHLTWHRNESNITDKEAMVRLYANLYNENTADFGTIWIKLDLLPYKDYAAELPHLIHTANSTLFDVSLANLSRSCGYNAS
;
A
#
# COMPACT_ATOMS: atom_id res chain seq x y z
N MET A 1 33.92 -12.45 -20.80
CA MET A 1 32.56 -12.81 -21.25
C MET A 1 31.61 -12.32 -20.16
N ALA A 2 31.07 -11.11 -20.31
CA ALA A 2 30.15 -10.54 -19.35
C ALA A 2 28.73 -11.00 -19.72
N LEU A 3 28.09 -11.77 -18.84
CA LEU A 3 26.67 -12.05 -18.95
C LEU A 3 25.92 -10.77 -18.55
N LEU A 4 25.41 -10.03 -19.53
CA LEU A 4 24.32 -9.09 -19.27
C LEU A 4 23.05 -9.91 -19.08
N SER A 5 22.59 -10.07 -17.84
CA SER A 5 21.22 -10.52 -17.60
C SER A 5 20.29 -9.37 -17.99
N LEU A 6 19.73 -9.43 -19.20
CA LEU A 6 18.56 -8.65 -19.54
C LEU A 6 17.40 -9.20 -18.70
N ALA A 7 17.11 -8.53 -17.58
CA ALA A 7 15.83 -8.70 -16.90
C ALA A 7 14.76 -8.11 -17.82
N VAL A 8 14.24 -8.94 -18.73
CA VAL A 8 13.06 -8.61 -19.51
C VAL A 8 11.91 -8.61 -18.51
N ALA A 9 11.50 -7.43 -18.05
CA ALA A 9 10.24 -7.27 -17.34
C ALA A 9 9.15 -7.73 -18.31
N HIS A 10 8.69 -8.96 -18.14
CA HIS A 10 7.61 -9.53 -18.94
C HIS A 10 6.31 -8.89 -18.49
N ASP A 11 5.49 -8.46 -19.44
CA ASP A 11 4.12 -8.04 -19.15
C ASP A 11 3.38 -9.20 -18.48
N ARG A 12 2.53 -8.88 -17.51
CA ARG A 12 1.70 -9.87 -16.82
C ARG A 12 0.26 -9.69 -17.23
N LYS A 13 -0.52 -10.75 -17.14
CA LYS A 13 -1.98 -10.61 -17.14
C LYS A 13 -2.42 -10.37 -15.71
N ILE A 14 -3.18 -9.31 -15.46
CA ILE A 14 -3.72 -9.07 -14.13
C ILE A 14 -5.21 -9.33 -14.05
N SER A 15 -5.63 -9.81 -12.88
CA SER A 15 -7.02 -9.80 -12.46
C SER A 15 -7.07 -9.28 -11.03
N SER A 16 -7.89 -8.27 -10.80
CA SER A 16 -8.01 -7.58 -9.53
C SER A 16 -9.46 -7.57 -9.06
N VAL A 17 -9.67 -7.69 -7.75
CA VAL A 17 -11.00 -7.71 -7.13
C VAL A 17 -10.94 -6.99 -5.79
N ILE A 18 -11.90 -6.11 -5.55
CA ILE A 18 -12.12 -5.49 -4.23
C ILE A 18 -12.99 -6.43 -3.39
N ASN A 19 -12.57 -6.65 -2.15
CA ASN A 19 -13.24 -7.45 -1.13
C ASN A 19 -13.66 -8.86 -1.63
N PRO A 20 -12.74 -9.64 -2.24
CA PRO A 20 -13.07 -10.94 -2.79
C PRO A 20 -13.59 -11.90 -1.70
N GLY A 21 -14.77 -12.46 -1.91
CA GLY A 21 -15.39 -13.42 -0.97
C GLY A 21 -16.03 -12.78 0.27
N CYS A 22 -16.09 -11.45 0.35
CA CYS A 22 -16.71 -10.78 1.48
C CYS A 22 -18.25 -10.84 1.41
N PRO A 23 -18.94 -11.30 2.49
CA PRO A 23 -20.39 -11.45 2.47
C PRO A 23 -21.14 -10.12 2.64
N GLN A 24 -20.60 -9.17 3.43
CA GLN A 24 -21.30 -7.93 3.83
C GLN A 24 -20.32 -6.76 4.01
N CYS A 25 -19.41 -6.52 3.08
CA CYS A 25 -18.45 -5.42 3.21
C CYS A 25 -19.11 -4.05 3.09
N SER A 26 -18.84 -3.16 4.05
CA SER A 26 -19.18 -1.74 3.97
C SER A 26 -18.22 -0.97 3.04
N ASP A 27 -18.55 0.30 2.79
CA ASP A 27 -17.70 1.20 2.01
C ASP A 27 -16.35 1.51 2.68
N ASN A 28 -16.27 1.37 4.00
CA ASN A 28 -15.03 1.57 4.77
C ASN A 28 -14.14 0.31 4.78
N THR A 29 -14.68 -0.84 4.35
CA THR A 29 -13.93 -2.08 4.25
C THR A 29 -13.27 -2.15 2.87
N THR A 30 -11.94 -2.06 2.84
CA THR A 30 -11.16 -2.16 1.61
C THR A 30 -10.04 -3.16 1.76
N LEU A 31 -10.16 -4.25 1.00
CA LEU A 31 -9.11 -5.21 0.72
C LEU A 31 -9.07 -5.43 -0.79
N VAL A 32 -7.92 -5.23 -1.42
CA VAL A 32 -7.76 -5.51 -2.85
C VAL A 32 -6.90 -6.75 -3.01
N TYR A 33 -7.38 -7.71 -3.78
CA TYR A 33 -6.56 -8.82 -4.24
C TYR A 33 -6.22 -8.61 -5.71
N VAL A 34 -4.92 -8.65 -6.03
CA VAL A 34 -4.42 -8.60 -7.41
C VAL A 34 -3.63 -9.87 -7.68
N LYS A 35 -4.07 -10.64 -8.68
CA LYS A 35 -3.33 -11.77 -9.24
C LYS A 35 -2.63 -11.32 -10.52
N CYS A 36 -1.31 -11.49 -10.59
CA CYS A 36 -0.50 -11.13 -11.76
C CYS A 36 0.15 -12.39 -12.34
N GLU A 37 -0.43 -12.92 -13.40
CA GLU A 37 -0.01 -14.15 -14.07
C GLU A 37 1.14 -13.83 -15.05
N GLY A 38 2.30 -14.46 -14.82
CA GLY A 38 3.47 -14.38 -15.70
C GLY A 38 3.67 -15.65 -16.50
N ALA A 39 4.79 -15.72 -17.23
CA ALA A 39 5.11 -16.89 -18.07
C ALA A 39 5.59 -18.11 -17.26
N SER A 40 6.04 -17.92 -16.02
CA SER A 40 6.61 -18.98 -15.16
C SER A 40 6.14 -18.96 -13.70
N ASP A 41 5.47 -17.90 -13.28
CA ASP A 41 5.07 -17.65 -11.89
C ASP A 41 3.79 -16.82 -11.83
N THR A 42 3.19 -16.76 -10.64
CA THR A 42 2.09 -15.87 -10.31
C THR A 42 2.48 -15.00 -9.13
N ILE A 43 2.27 -13.70 -9.25
CA ILE A 43 2.36 -12.77 -8.11
C ILE A 43 0.96 -12.57 -7.54
N HIS A 44 0.81 -12.81 -6.25
CA HIS A 44 -0.37 -12.47 -5.47
C HIS A 44 -0.06 -11.23 -4.64
N GLN A 45 -0.82 -10.16 -4.84
CA GLN A 45 -0.78 -8.99 -3.99
C GLN A 45 -2.08 -8.83 -3.22
N ILE A 46 -1.97 -8.51 -1.94
CA ILE A 46 -3.10 -8.17 -1.07
C ILE A 46 -2.85 -6.77 -0.54
N TRP A 47 -3.77 -5.85 -0.80
CA TRP A 47 -3.73 -4.49 -0.26
C TRP A 47 -4.83 -4.39 0.79
N ASP A 48 -4.46 -4.55 2.05
CA ASP A 48 -5.36 -4.63 3.18
C ASP A 48 -5.37 -3.30 3.95
N PHE A 49 -6.55 -2.69 4.05
CA PHE A 49 -6.82 -1.48 4.84
C PHE A 49 -7.89 -1.75 5.93
N THR A 50 -8.30 -3.01 6.10
CA THR A 50 -9.45 -3.37 6.96
C THR A 50 -9.16 -3.29 8.45
N ARG A 51 -7.88 -3.32 8.85
CA ARG A 51 -7.43 -3.36 10.26
C ARG A 51 -6.73 -2.09 10.72
N GLY A 52 -7.01 -0.97 10.06
CA GLY A 52 -6.42 0.34 10.37
C GLY A 52 -4.99 0.53 9.89
N ILE A 53 -4.17 -0.53 9.79
CA ILE A 53 -2.81 -0.44 9.24
C ILE A 53 -2.81 -0.78 7.74
N PRO A 54 -2.55 0.19 6.84
CA PRO A 54 -2.33 -0.07 5.42
C PRO A 54 -1.22 -1.08 5.24
N THR A 55 -1.56 -2.25 4.69
CA THR A 55 -0.63 -3.35 4.54
C THR A 55 -0.68 -3.89 3.12
N VAL A 56 0.48 -3.94 2.46
CA VAL A 56 0.66 -4.59 1.16
C VAL A 56 1.41 -5.89 1.39
N ILE A 57 0.75 -7.01 1.16
CA ILE A 57 1.35 -8.35 1.18
C ILE A 57 1.64 -8.76 -0.25
N PHE A 58 2.81 -9.32 -0.47
CA PHE A 58 3.29 -9.78 -1.77
C PHE A 58 3.76 -11.22 -1.65
N ALA A 59 3.30 -12.09 -2.55
CA ALA A 59 3.72 -13.49 -2.59
C ALA A 59 3.91 -13.97 -4.04
N VAL A 60 4.99 -14.68 -4.30
CA VAL A 60 5.28 -15.33 -5.59
C VAL A 60 5.06 -16.83 -5.45
N ALA A 61 4.26 -17.40 -6.34
CA ALA A 61 3.94 -18.82 -6.37
C ALA A 61 3.95 -19.34 -7.83
N GLY A 62 3.55 -20.59 -8.06
CA GLY A 62 3.55 -21.22 -9.37
C GLY A 62 2.48 -20.65 -10.31
N LEU A 63 2.50 -21.09 -11.58
CA LEU A 63 1.63 -20.57 -12.63
C LEU A 63 0.13 -20.71 -12.36
N ASN A 64 -0.27 -21.78 -11.67
CA ASN A 64 -1.67 -22.10 -11.43
C ASN A 64 -2.08 -21.86 -9.97
N SER A 65 -1.24 -21.16 -9.20
CA SER A 65 -1.55 -20.86 -7.81
C SER A 65 -2.79 -19.98 -7.70
N THR A 66 -3.57 -20.23 -6.65
CA THR A 66 -4.72 -19.42 -6.27
C THR A 66 -4.58 -18.95 -4.84
N LEU A 67 -5.25 -17.84 -4.53
CA LEU A 67 -5.38 -17.33 -3.18
C LEU A 67 -6.87 -17.32 -2.81
N THR A 68 -7.21 -17.95 -1.69
CA THR A 68 -8.54 -17.89 -1.10
C THR A 68 -8.51 -16.99 0.12
N ILE A 69 -9.47 -16.07 0.20
CA ILE A 69 -9.62 -15.16 1.34
C ILE A 69 -10.95 -15.48 2.01
N THR A 70 -10.91 -15.80 3.30
CA THR A 70 -12.11 -16.05 4.10
C THR A 70 -12.44 -14.87 4.99
N TRP A 71 -13.73 -14.66 5.23
CA TRP A 71 -14.24 -13.51 5.97
C TRP A 71 -15.16 -13.96 7.10
N VAL A 72 -15.17 -13.20 8.18
CA VAL A 72 -16.22 -13.23 9.20
C VAL A 72 -16.81 -11.83 9.27
N LEU A 73 -18.04 -11.67 8.78
CA LEU A 73 -18.66 -10.37 8.56
C LEU A 73 -17.80 -9.50 7.62
N GLU A 74 -17.27 -8.39 8.11
CA GLU A 74 -16.39 -7.45 7.38
C GLU A 74 -14.90 -7.70 7.65
N ASP A 75 -14.56 -8.68 8.48
CA ASP A 75 -13.16 -8.94 8.85
C ASP A 75 -12.58 -10.08 8.01
N PRO A 76 -11.50 -9.84 7.23
CA PRO A 76 -10.76 -10.92 6.60
C PRO A 76 -10.01 -11.73 7.67
N LYS A 77 -10.15 -13.06 7.64
CA LYS A 77 -9.59 -13.98 8.66
C LYS A 77 -8.44 -14.83 8.15
N THR A 78 -8.59 -15.48 7.00
CA THR A 78 -7.53 -16.33 6.44
C THR A 78 -7.18 -15.94 5.01
N PHE A 79 -5.89 -16.12 4.69
CA PHE A 79 -5.29 -15.88 3.38
C PHE A 79 -4.54 -17.15 3.00
N GLU A 80 -5.16 -17.99 2.18
CA GLU A 80 -4.66 -19.34 1.89
C GLU A 80 -4.23 -19.44 0.43
N LEU A 81 -2.92 -19.55 0.23
CA LEU A 81 -2.38 -19.93 -1.07
C LEU A 81 -2.56 -21.42 -1.29
N SER A 82 -2.89 -21.82 -2.52
CA SER A 82 -3.02 -23.23 -2.91
C SER A 82 -1.72 -24.03 -2.81
N GLU A 83 -0.58 -23.33 -2.72
CA GLU A 83 0.75 -23.90 -2.56
C GLU A 83 1.65 -22.94 -1.76
N ALA A 84 2.78 -23.44 -1.29
CA ALA A 84 3.74 -22.60 -0.57
C ALA A 84 4.39 -21.59 -1.53
N PRO A 85 4.46 -20.29 -1.18
CA PRO A 85 5.11 -19.30 -2.03
C PRO A 85 6.63 -19.55 -2.04
N SER A 86 7.26 -19.29 -3.19
CA SER A 86 8.71 -19.29 -3.33
C SER A 86 9.35 -18.05 -2.66
N TYR A 87 8.59 -16.96 -2.57
CA TYR A 87 8.98 -15.73 -1.91
C TYR A 87 7.74 -14.99 -1.42
N SER A 88 7.81 -14.41 -0.22
CA SER A 88 6.73 -13.58 0.32
C SER A 88 7.25 -12.53 1.29
N PHE A 89 6.67 -11.34 1.26
CA PHE A 89 6.92 -10.28 2.22
C PHE A 89 5.67 -9.42 2.41
N ALA A 90 5.68 -8.58 3.44
CA ALA A 90 4.66 -7.57 3.65
C ALA A 90 5.32 -6.23 3.97
N VAL A 91 4.67 -5.15 3.55
CA VAL A 91 5.01 -3.77 3.88
C VAL A 91 3.79 -3.17 4.56
N ALA A 92 4.00 -2.56 5.71
CA ALA A 92 2.96 -1.88 6.46
C ALA A 92 3.38 -0.44 6.73
N LEU A 93 2.43 0.49 6.64
CA LEU A 93 2.61 1.86 7.12
C LEU A 93 1.95 1.96 8.49
N ASP A 94 2.74 1.77 9.55
CA ASP A 94 2.26 1.71 10.93
C ASP A 94 2.27 3.06 11.64
N LYS A 95 3.23 3.92 11.32
CA LYS A 95 3.48 5.17 12.04
C LYS A 95 3.85 6.33 11.12
N LEU A 96 3.45 7.53 11.54
CA LEU A 96 3.97 8.79 11.02
C LEU A 96 4.80 9.49 12.11
N TYR A 97 6.02 9.90 11.76
CA TYR A 97 6.93 10.59 12.66
C TYR A 97 6.99 12.07 12.31
N GLU A 98 6.66 12.92 13.28
CA GLU A 98 6.97 14.35 13.27
C GLU A 98 8.20 14.57 14.15
N TYR A 99 9.24 15.22 13.64
CA TYR A 99 10.46 15.49 14.40
C TYR A 99 10.94 16.92 14.16
N ASN A 100 11.67 17.45 15.14
CA ASN A 100 12.23 18.78 15.06
C ASN A 100 13.62 18.73 14.41
N ASP A 101 13.70 19.21 13.16
CA ASP A 101 14.96 19.33 12.42
C ASP A 101 15.64 20.66 12.74
N LEU A 102 16.24 20.76 13.92
CA LEU A 102 16.86 21.99 14.42
C LEU A 102 18.04 22.48 13.57
N ASP A 103 18.70 21.56 12.86
CA ASP A 103 19.90 21.82 12.06
C ASP A 103 19.62 21.87 10.54
N ASP A 104 18.34 21.77 10.13
CA ASP A 104 17.87 21.79 8.73
C ASP A 104 18.66 20.82 7.82
N ASN A 105 18.82 19.58 8.27
CA ASN A 105 19.62 18.56 7.58
C ASN A 105 18.82 17.30 7.20
N GLY A 106 17.52 17.25 7.50
CA GLY A 106 16.63 16.12 7.25
C GLY A 106 16.98 14.86 8.03
N HIS A 107 17.78 14.96 9.10
CA HIS A 107 18.20 13.82 9.91
C HIS A 107 17.26 13.62 11.09
N TYR A 108 16.59 12.46 11.10
CA TYR A 108 15.85 12.01 12.27
C TYR A 108 16.81 11.46 13.35
N ASP A 109 16.87 12.13 14.50
CA ASP A 109 17.51 11.62 15.72
C ASP A 109 16.43 11.24 16.76
N PRO A 110 16.25 9.94 17.09
CA PRO A 110 15.26 9.50 18.07
C PRO A 110 15.53 10.00 19.49
N LYS A 111 16.69 10.59 19.76
CA LYS A 111 17.02 11.23 21.05
C LYS A 111 16.45 12.64 21.18
N LEU A 112 16.11 13.28 20.07
CA LEU A 112 15.47 14.60 20.05
C LEU A 112 13.95 14.47 20.23
N PRO A 113 13.27 15.54 20.68
CA PRO A 113 11.82 15.56 20.74
C PRO A 113 11.20 15.22 19.38
N HIS A 114 10.37 14.18 19.38
CA HIS A 114 9.59 13.73 18.24
C HIS A 114 8.19 13.33 18.71
N HIS A 115 7.25 13.32 17.78
CA HIS A 115 5.88 12.91 17.99
C HIS A 115 5.57 11.78 17.01
N ILE A 116 4.91 10.74 17.51
CA ILE A 116 4.57 9.53 16.77
C ILE A 116 3.05 9.49 16.68
N TYR A 117 2.54 9.47 15.46
CA TYR A 117 1.14 9.16 15.18
C TYR A 117 1.04 7.68 14.83
N ASP A 118 0.41 6.90 15.71
CA ASP A 118 0.06 5.51 15.43
C ASP A 118 -1.11 5.46 14.44
N LEU A 119 -0.98 4.67 13.37
CA LEU A 119 -1.97 4.58 12.30
C LEU A 119 -2.93 3.39 12.46
N ASP A 120 -2.71 2.53 13.45
CA ASP A 120 -3.42 1.27 13.67
C ASP A 120 -4.90 1.41 14.06
N HIS A 121 -5.32 2.59 14.47
CA HIS A 121 -6.69 2.91 14.84
C HIS A 121 -7.42 3.83 13.85
N LEU A 122 -6.82 4.09 12.69
CA LEU A 122 -7.43 4.92 11.67
C LEU A 122 -8.48 4.16 10.85
N THR A 123 -9.59 4.84 10.54
CA THR A 123 -10.54 4.35 9.55
C THR A 123 -10.15 4.86 8.18
N TRP A 124 -9.89 3.93 7.25
CA TRP A 124 -9.56 4.26 5.87
C TRP A 124 -10.81 4.28 5.01
N HIS A 125 -11.01 5.38 4.31
CA HIS A 125 -12.13 5.59 3.41
C HIS A 125 -11.64 5.51 1.97
N ARG A 126 -12.27 4.64 1.17
CA ARG A 126 -11.97 4.53 -0.27
C ARG A 126 -12.60 5.69 -1.01
N ASN A 127 -11.75 6.52 -1.62
CA ASN A 127 -12.17 7.68 -2.41
C ASN A 127 -12.34 7.32 -3.89
N GLU A 128 -11.34 6.66 -4.46
CA GLU A 128 -11.31 6.30 -5.89
C GLU A 128 -10.80 4.87 -6.06
N SER A 129 -11.24 4.21 -7.13
CA SER A 129 -10.71 2.91 -7.55
C SER A 129 -10.86 2.70 -9.05
N ASN A 130 -9.85 2.09 -9.67
CA ASN A 130 -9.87 1.64 -11.05
C ASN A 130 -9.37 0.19 -11.09
N ILE A 131 -10.29 -0.76 -11.29
CA ILE A 131 -10.03 -2.20 -11.17
C ILE A 131 -10.37 -2.85 -12.50
N THR A 132 -9.35 -3.07 -13.32
CA THR A 132 -9.45 -3.64 -14.66
C THR A 132 -8.35 -4.66 -14.92
N ASP A 133 -8.36 -5.27 -16.09
CA ASP A 133 -7.29 -6.15 -16.58
C ASP A 133 -6.03 -5.37 -17.04
N LYS A 134 -6.07 -4.03 -17.03
CA LYS A 134 -4.99 -3.13 -17.46
C LYS A 134 -4.41 -2.27 -16.35
N GLU A 135 -5.15 -2.11 -15.26
CA GLU A 135 -4.76 -1.29 -14.11
C GLU A 135 -5.50 -1.79 -12.88
N ALA A 136 -4.79 -1.90 -11.77
CA ALA A 136 -5.40 -1.98 -10.45
C ALA A 136 -4.95 -0.76 -9.66
N MET A 137 -5.88 0.13 -9.34
CA MET A 137 -5.60 1.35 -8.58
C MET A 137 -6.66 1.55 -7.52
N VAL A 138 -6.23 1.92 -6.32
CA VAL A 138 -7.10 2.41 -5.25
C VAL A 138 -6.48 3.64 -4.61
N ARG A 139 -7.33 4.60 -4.25
CA ARG A 139 -6.97 5.77 -3.47
C ARG A 139 -7.84 5.84 -2.22
N LEU A 140 -7.18 5.86 -1.07
CA LEU A 140 -7.80 5.91 0.24
C LEU A 140 -7.33 7.12 1.02
N TYR A 141 -8.13 7.52 2.00
CA TYR A 141 -7.72 8.53 2.97
C TYR A 141 -8.14 8.16 4.39
N ALA A 142 -7.40 8.69 5.35
CA ALA A 142 -7.73 8.66 6.77
C ALA A 142 -7.51 10.03 7.39
N ASN A 143 -8.32 10.39 8.37
CA ASN A 143 -8.17 11.65 9.10
C ASN A 143 -7.31 11.43 10.34
N LEU A 144 -6.28 12.25 10.50
CA LEU A 144 -5.47 12.35 11.71
C LEU A 144 -6.05 13.45 12.59
N TYR A 145 -6.49 13.09 13.79
CA TYR A 145 -6.92 14.07 14.78
C TYR A 145 -5.75 14.44 15.70
N ASN A 146 -5.46 15.73 15.81
CA ASN A 146 -4.49 16.24 16.78
C ASN A 146 -5.23 16.84 17.97
N GLU A 147 -5.24 16.13 19.11
CA GLU A 147 -5.96 16.58 20.31
C GLU A 147 -5.43 17.92 20.85
N ASN A 148 -4.15 18.24 20.62
CA ASN A 148 -3.50 19.43 21.16
C ASN A 148 -3.88 20.71 20.42
N THR A 149 -4.18 20.61 19.12
CA THR A 149 -4.54 21.77 18.28
C THR A 149 -6.01 21.76 17.87
N ALA A 150 -6.74 20.69 18.15
CA ALA A 150 -8.10 20.43 17.66
C ALA A 150 -8.20 20.51 16.12
N ASP A 151 -7.07 20.31 15.42
CA ASP A 151 -7.01 20.29 13.97
C ASP A 151 -7.09 18.87 13.42
N PHE A 152 -7.50 18.80 12.16
CA PHE A 152 -7.60 17.57 11.39
C PHE A 152 -6.63 17.62 10.22
N GLY A 153 -5.68 16.70 10.20
CA GLY A 153 -4.92 16.38 9.00
C GLY A 153 -5.54 15.22 8.24
N THR A 154 -5.15 15.04 6.99
CA THR A 154 -5.57 13.88 6.19
C THR A 154 -4.33 13.21 5.59
N ILE A 155 -4.25 11.89 5.78
CA ILE A 155 -3.30 11.04 5.07
C ILE A 155 -4.01 10.46 3.86
N TRP A 156 -3.41 10.61 2.70
CA TRP A 156 -3.84 9.97 1.46
C TRP A 156 -2.85 8.88 1.09
N ILE A 157 -3.39 7.74 0.66
CA ILE A 157 -2.64 6.63 0.09
C ILE A 157 -3.21 6.31 -1.28
N LYS A 158 -2.34 6.20 -2.28
CA LYS A 158 -2.66 5.64 -3.60
C LYS A 158 -1.78 4.42 -3.83
N LEU A 159 -2.41 3.30 -4.17
CA LEU A 159 -1.73 2.12 -4.69
C LEU A 159 -2.12 1.97 -6.15
N ASP A 160 -1.14 1.80 -7.03
CA ASP A 160 -1.33 1.77 -8.47
C ASP A 160 -0.42 0.72 -9.11
N LEU A 161 -1.02 -0.25 -9.81
CA LEU A 161 -0.34 -1.34 -10.48
C LEU A 161 -0.73 -1.35 -11.95
N LEU A 162 0.31 -1.22 -12.78
CA LEU A 162 0.23 -1.35 -14.22
C LEU A 162 1.00 -2.61 -14.66
N PRO A 163 0.40 -3.49 -15.47
CA PRO A 163 0.93 -4.82 -15.75
C PRO A 163 2.00 -4.84 -16.85
N TYR A 164 2.71 -3.73 -17.04
CA TYR A 164 3.72 -3.53 -18.07
C TYR A 164 4.82 -2.60 -17.55
N LYS A 165 5.89 -2.47 -18.34
CA LYS A 165 6.99 -1.55 -18.02
C LYS A 165 6.76 -0.19 -18.66
N ASP A 166 6.68 0.86 -17.85
CA ASP A 166 6.68 2.24 -18.30
C ASP A 166 7.16 3.17 -17.18
N TYR A 167 7.11 4.48 -17.40
CA TYR A 167 7.31 5.51 -16.40
C TYR A 167 5.97 6.10 -15.97
N ALA A 168 5.82 6.38 -14.67
CA ALA A 168 4.65 7.09 -14.19
C ALA A 168 4.53 8.46 -14.89
N ALA A 169 3.31 8.81 -15.32
CA ALA A 169 3.04 10.11 -15.94
C ALA A 169 3.24 11.27 -14.94
N GLU A 170 3.02 11.00 -13.66
CA GLU A 170 3.18 11.96 -12.57
C GLU A 170 4.62 11.95 -12.04
N LEU A 171 5.07 13.11 -11.52
CA LEU A 171 6.37 13.21 -10.84
C LEU A 171 6.38 12.33 -9.58
N PRO A 172 7.51 11.67 -9.26
CA PRO A 172 8.86 11.83 -9.84
C PRO A 172 9.16 10.91 -11.04
N HIS A 173 8.14 10.51 -11.82
CA HIS A 173 8.26 9.61 -12.97
C HIS A 173 8.92 8.29 -12.62
N LEU A 174 8.49 7.67 -11.51
CA LEU A 174 9.03 6.37 -11.12
C LEU A 174 8.80 5.35 -12.23
N ILE A 175 9.87 4.62 -12.55
CA ILE A 175 9.76 3.47 -13.43
C ILE A 175 8.96 2.39 -12.71
N HIS A 176 7.95 1.85 -13.40
CA HIS A 176 7.20 0.71 -12.93
C HIS A 176 7.35 -0.44 -13.91
N THR A 177 7.07 -1.64 -13.42
CA THR A 177 7.06 -2.89 -14.17
C THR A 177 5.85 -3.71 -13.73
N ALA A 178 5.52 -4.75 -14.49
CA ALA A 178 4.50 -5.71 -14.12
C ALA A 178 4.74 -6.44 -12.77
N ASN A 179 5.93 -6.29 -12.17
CA ASN A 179 6.32 -6.90 -10.89
C ASN A 179 6.30 -5.90 -9.72
N SER A 180 5.94 -4.64 -9.95
CA SER A 180 5.98 -3.57 -8.95
C SER A 180 4.62 -2.91 -8.78
N THR A 181 4.41 -2.33 -7.61
CA THR A 181 3.24 -1.50 -7.30
C THR A 181 3.74 -0.14 -6.87
N LEU A 182 3.20 0.91 -7.46
CA LEU A 182 3.45 2.28 -7.03
C LEU A 182 2.65 2.55 -5.77
N PHE A 183 3.31 3.17 -4.79
CA PHE A 183 2.74 3.50 -3.50
C PHE A 183 3.01 4.98 -3.21
N ASP A 184 1.98 5.81 -3.36
CA ASP A 184 2.06 7.24 -3.11
C ASP A 184 1.39 7.56 -1.78
N VAL A 185 2.13 8.28 -0.94
CA VAL A 185 1.62 8.79 0.34
C VAL A 185 1.63 10.32 0.28
N SER A 186 0.51 10.95 0.65
CA SER A 186 0.42 12.41 0.72
C SER A 186 -0.19 12.84 2.02
N LEU A 187 0.38 13.90 2.60
CA LEU A 187 -0.10 14.49 3.84
C LEU A 187 -0.70 15.85 3.53
N ALA A 188 -1.94 16.08 3.93
CA ALA A 188 -2.66 17.32 3.66
C ALA A 188 -3.19 17.92 4.97
N ASN A 189 -3.12 19.25 5.07
CA ASN A 189 -3.66 20.02 6.20
C ASN A 189 -3.16 19.55 7.58
N LEU A 190 -1.93 19.03 7.66
CA LEU A 190 -1.32 18.73 8.96
C LEU A 190 -0.84 20.01 9.63
N SER A 191 -1.37 20.26 10.82
CA SER A 191 -0.84 21.26 11.73
C SER A 191 0.33 20.69 12.51
N ARG A 192 1.37 21.52 12.65
CA ARG A 192 2.54 21.20 13.48
C ARG A 192 2.14 21.07 14.95
N SER A 193 2.75 20.13 15.66
CA SER A 193 2.61 20.03 17.10
C SER A 193 3.15 21.26 17.83
N CYS A 194 2.56 21.59 18.98
CA CYS A 194 3.02 22.70 19.82
C CYS A 194 4.44 22.43 20.35
N GLY A 195 5.31 23.45 20.36
CA GLY A 195 6.69 23.33 20.87
C GLY A 195 7.76 22.90 19.86
N TYR A 196 7.38 22.51 18.64
CA TYR A 196 8.33 22.40 17.52
C TYR A 196 8.65 23.82 17.06
N ASN A 197 9.82 24.11 16.52
CA ASN A 197 10.09 25.40 15.88
C ASN A 197 10.56 25.06 14.47
N ALA A 198 9.69 25.27 13.49
CA ALA A 198 10.10 25.18 12.10
C ALA A 198 11.08 26.33 11.87
N SER A 199 12.29 26.01 11.40
CA SER A 199 13.23 26.99 10.85
C SER A 199 12.64 27.69 9.64
#